data_AF-A0A0D0PSB8-F1
#
_entry.id   AF-A0A0D0PSB8-F1
#
_cell.length_a   1.000
_cell.length_b   1.000
_cell.length_c   1.000
_cell.angle_alpha   90.00
_cell.angle_beta   90.00
_cell.angle_gamma   90.00
#
_symmetry.space_group_name_H-M   'P 1'
#
loop_
_entity.id
_entity.type
_entity.pdbx_description
1 polymer ?
#
loop_
_entity_poly.entity_id
_entity_poly.type
_entity_poly.pdbx_seq_one_letter_code
_entity_poly.pdbx_strand_id
1 'polypeptide(L)'
;MERDGSQPEIVVGELVRQYEGPRAMVFQKDLDRAAVGEERYQLALALRELAQRLGISLTRYAARVAWDRSSLSRFFSGIAVPPADFVEQLIADGDRALDAELTPAVCELVRGLHRTALTVANPKGAQLQRLRDELADAERQNGLLQQEQRLLRDMVITANQQIEDRDARIRAVEASAAADRIAHRAELTERSDDFESLRAERDQLRMVLEKLKRELADTELRAAEAERRCTELEGRLDTAEEAEGDEPDEQLLLTGAPTSGLTPVSYVGGDEGLREVINELLVRDKRGDPIVSAVTEAMDRAIDSTRTGRVRLGQLSAVERASLGEIVANHLQHVIADGQFAGFTVAGQQVHFRFAFGPAWAVAPAKPNDIFLLVEVNEDGGWWRIGVVRATRENVSGRSVIHWLHGRVELPPDTRGIMTVEERRSIASAGSPDYQLSQLFRTIQLRPIDRTTVAAFARTRTVANRVRLVADRLESEGIIVLDYYSARLDTLVAALHLPVLARGQFLAVRLVRLSPEHGQVPWVELAEEQWCVARPEDPVEPLPPW
;
A
#
# COMPACT_ATOMS: atom_id res chain seq x y z
N MET A 1 -36.61 47.29 -24.36
CA MET A 1 -35.38 48.10 -24.35
C MET A 1 -34.92 48.27 -25.78
N GLU A 2 -34.38 49.45 -26.07
CA GLU A 2 -34.32 50.06 -27.39
C GLU A 2 -33.66 49.22 -28.48
N ARG A 3 -34.18 49.43 -29.70
CA ARG A 3 -33.48 49.14 -30.95
C ARG A 3 -32.26 50.05 -31.01
N ASP A 4 -31.11 49.53 -30.59
CA ASP A 4 -29.82 50.16 -30.84
C ASP A 4 -29.54 50.11 -32.34
N GLY A 5 -29.75 51.25 -32.99
CA GLY A 5 -29.50 51.50 -34.40
C GLY A 5 -28.02 51.77 -34.66
N SER A 6 -27.14 50.89 -34.20
CA SER A 6 -25.73 50.91 -34.59
C SER A 6 -25.60 50.25 -35.96
N GLN A 7 -25.61 51.08 -37.02
CA GLN A 7 -25.04 50.69 -38.30
C GLN A 7 -23.63 50.14 -38.03
N PRO A 8 -23.23 48.99 -38.61
CA PRO A 8 -21.86 48.53 -38.46
C PRO A 8 -20.96 49.56 -39.12
N GLU A 9 -20.34 50.39 -38.28
CA GLU A 9 -19.24 51.25 -38.66
C GLU A 9 -18.24 50.36 -39.38
N ILE A 10 -18.08 50.62 -40.68
CA ILE A 10 -17.24 49.83 -41.57
C ILE A 10 -15.87 49.73 -40.87
N VAL A 11 -15.44 48.52 -40.54
CA VAL A 11 -14.07 48.26 -40.05
C VAL A 11 -13.14 48.42 -41.27
N VAL A 12 -13.02 49.66 -41.76
CA VAL A 12 -12.21 50.07 -42.91
C VAL A 12 -10.73 49.76 -42.62
N GLY A 13 -10.32 49.76 -41.36
CA GLY A 13 -8.92 49.57 -40.95
C GLY A 13 -8.28 48.25 -41.37
N GLU A 14 -9.03 47.14 -41.45
CA GLU A 14 -8.49 45.82 -41.84
C GLU A 14 -8.65 45.51 -43.33
N LEU A 15 -9.64 46.11 -44.02
CA LEU A 15 -9.75 46.07 -45.48
C LEU A 15 -8.63 46.88 -46.16
N VAL A 16 -8.01 47.81 -45.43
CA VAL A 16 -7.01 48.79 -45.91
C VAL A 16 -5.58 48.36 -45.59
N ARG A 17 -5.17 47.14 -45.99
CA ARG A 17 -3.81 46.99 -46.51
C ARG A 17 -3.84 47.30 -48.00
N GLN A 18 -3.92 48.59 -48.32
CA GLN A 18 -3.92 49.05 -49.70
C GLN A 18 -2.56 48.78 -50.34
N TYR A 19 -2.58 48.10 -51.49
CA TYR A 19 -1.40 47.98 -52.34
C TYR A 19 -1.16 49.33 -53.03
N GLU A 20 -0.30 50.19 -52.46
CA GLU A 20 0.13 51.47 -53.06
C GLU A 20 1.17 51.28 -54.18
N GLY A 21 0.94 50.32 -55.07
CA GLY A 21 1.78 50.07 -56.25
C GLY A 21 1.19 50.68 -57.53
N PRO A 22 1.99 50.88 -58.60
CA PRO A 22 1.58 51.53 -59.86
C PRO A 22 0.54 50.74 -60.71
N ARG A 23 -0.15 49.76 -60.12
CA ARG A 23 -1.11 48.86 -60.78
C ARG A 23 -2.43 48.71 -60.01
N ALA A 24 -2.83 49.71 -59.22
CA ALA A 24 -4.14 49.77 -58.57
C ALA A 24 -5.30 49.67 -59.59
N MET A 25 -6.40 49.04 -59.20
CA MET A 25 -7.56 48.86 -60.08
C MET A 25 -8.31 50.19 -60.22
N VAL A 26 -8.36 50.75 -61.42
CA VAL A 26 -9.06 52.03 -61.68
C VAL A 26 -10.50 51.78 -62.06
N PHE A 27 -11.44 52.30 -61.24
CA PHE A 27 -12.88 52.24 -61.50
C PHE A 27 -13.33 53.54 -62.18
N GLN A 28 -13.68 53.47 -63.47
CA GLN A 28 -14.01 54.64 -64.30
C GLN A 28 -15.38 55.26 -64.02
N LYS A 29 -16.24 54.59 -63.25
CA LYS A 29 -17.61 55.03 -62.95
C LYS A 29 -17.76 55.23 -61.45
N ASP A 30 -18.14 56.44 -61.06
CA ASP A 30 -18.48 56.77 -59.68
C ASP A 30 -19.68 55.93 -59.22
N LEU A 31 -19.65 55.46 -57.97
CA LEU A 31 -20.82 54.79 -57.39
C LEU A 31 -21.87 55.84 -57.07
N ASP A 32 -23.01 55.77 -57.76
CA ASP A 32 -24.18 56.57 -57.42
C ASP A 32 -25.07 55.80 -56.44
N ARG A 33 -25.09 56.29 -55.19
CA ARG A 33 -25.88 55.73 -54.09
C ARG A 33 -27.39 55.74 -54.38
N ALA A 34 -27.88 56.78 -55.07
CA ALA A 34 -29.31 56.92 -55.36
C ALA A 34 -29.77 55.98 -56.50
N ALA A 35 -28.89 55.67 -57.45
CA ALA A 35 -29.22 54.82 -58.59
C ALA A 35 -29.16 53.31 -58.29
N VAL A 36 -28.36 52.90 -57.30
CA VAL A 36 -28.04 51.49 -57.04
C VAL A 36 -28.73 50.93 -55.80
N GLY A 37 -29.09 51.79 -54.85
CA GLY A 37 -29.67 51.41 -53.56
C GLY A 37 -28.60 51.16 -52.50
N GLU A 38 -28.97 51.36 -51.23
CA GLU A 38 -28.04 51.38 -50.09
C GLU A 38 -27.25 50.07 -49.95
N GLU A 39 -27.96 48.94 -49.98
CA GLU A 39 -27.39 47.62 -49.71
C GLU A 39 -26.40 47.19 -50.79
N ARG A 40 -26.69 47.51 -52.06
CA ARG A 40 -25.80 47.22 -53.19
C ARG A 40 -24.64 48.20 -53.26
N TYR A 41 -24.83 49.44 -52.82
CA TYR A 41 -23.77 50.44 -52.71
C TYR A 41 -22.71 50.01 -51.69
N GLN A 42 -23.13 49.59 -50.50
CA GLN A 42 -22.22 49.10 -49.46
C GLN A 42 -21.44 47.85 -49.89
N LEU A 43 -22.11 46.88 -50.53
CA LEU A 43 -21.43 45.72 -51.10
C LEU A 43 -20.41 46.13 -52.18
N ALA A 44 -20.79 47.01 -53.11
CA ALA A 44 -19.90 47.42 -54.19
C ALA A 44 -18.68 48.20 -53.70
N LEU A 45 -18.80 48.99 -52.62
CA LEU A 45 -17.66 49.59 -51.93
C LEU A 45 -16.71 48.52 -51.37
N ALA A 46 -17.23 47.59 -50.59
CA ALA A 46 -16.42 46.50 -50.01
C ALA A 46 -15.71 45.66 -51.07
N LEU A 47 -16.39 45.35 -52.19
CA LEU A 47 -15.80 44.61 -53.31
C LEU A 47 -14.69 45.41 -54.01
N ARG A 48 -14.84 46.75 -54.13
CA ARG A 48 -13.78 47.60 -54.69
C ARG A 48 -12.55 47.62 -53.79
N GLU A 49 -12.74 47.70 -52.47
CA GLU A 49 -11.64 47.65 -51.49
C GLU A 49 -10.90 46.30 -51.55
N LEU A 50 -11.64 45.19 -51.58
CA LEU A 50 -11.05 43.86 -51.79
C LEU A 50 -10.32 43.75 -53.12
N ALA A 51 -10.85 44.34 -54.20
CA ALA A 51 -10.20 44.32 -55.50
C ALA A 51 -8.90 45.15 -55.53
N GLN A 52 -8.75 46.18 -54.68
CA GLN A 52 -7.48 46.91 -54.57
C GLN A 52 -6.37 46.04 -53.97
N ARG A 53 -6.71 45.07 -53.11
CA ARG A 53 -5.74 44.13 -52.53
C ARG A 53 -5.05 43.25 -53.59
N LEU A 54 -5.66 43.08 -54.76
CA LEU A 54 -5.09 42.29 -55.86
C LEU A 54 -3.90 42.95 -56.57
N GLY A 55 -3.75 44.28 -56.50
CA GLY A 55 -2.64 45.02 -57.14
C GLY A 55 -2.56 44.88 -58.67
N ILE A 56 -3.67 44.53 -59.34
CA ILE A 56 -3.74 44.33 -60.80
C ILE A 56 -4.95 45.05 -61.41
N SER A 57 -4.86 45.39 -62.71
CA SER A 57 -5.96 46.02 -63.43
C SER A 57 -7.13 45.07 -63.67
N LEU A 58 -8.34 45.63 -63.81
CA LEU A 58 -9.58 44.89 -64.08
C LEU A 58 -9.45 43.97 -65.31
N THR A 59 -8.79 44.45 -66.38
CA THR A 59 -8.57 43.66 -67.60
C THR A 59 -7.66 42.46 -67.36
N ARG A 60 -6.65 42.61 -66.50
CA ARG A 60 -5.74 41.51 -66.14
C ARG A 60 -6.39 40.52 -65.18
N TYR A 61 -7.25 40.99 -64.28
CA TYR A 61 -8.02 40.13 -63.40
C TYR A 61 -9.07 39.32 -64.17
N ALA A 62 -9.78 39.94 -65.12
CA ALA A 62 -10.73 39.27 -66.01
C ALA A 62 -10.09 38.16 -66.86
N ALA A 63 -8.78 38.26 -67.16
CA ALA A 63 -8.06 37.21 -67.88
C ALA A 63 -7.62 36.03 -66.99
N ARG A 64 -7.64 36.19 -65.65
CA ARG A 64 -7.24 35.18 -64.67
C ARG A 64 -8.42 34.40 -64.09
N VAL A 65 -9.62 34.94 -64.23
CA VAL A 65 -10.84 34.40 -63.65
C VAL A 65 -11.82 34.04 -64.77
N ALA A 66 -12.73 33.10 -64.51
CA ALA A 66 -13.75 32.66 -65.46
C ALA A 66 -14.84 33.71 -65.78
N TRP A 67 -14.72 34.94 -65.28
CA TRP A 67 -15.72 36.01 -65.45
C TRP A 67 -15.27 37.05 -66.47
N ASP A 68 -16.18 37.46 -67.34
CA ASP A 68 -15.92 38.47 -68.36
C ASP A 68 -15.80 39.89 -67.76
N ARG A 69 -15.04 40.74 -68.45
CA ARG A 69 -14.77 42.13 -68.03
C ARG A 69 -16.05 42.94 -67.82
N SER A 70 -17.09 42.71 -68.63
CA SER A 70 -18.38 43.40 -68.50
C SER A 70 -19.12 43.01 -67.22
N SER A 71 -19.18 41.72 -66.88
CA SER A 71 -19.80 41.26 -65.64
C SER A 71 -19.06 41.79 -64.41
N LEU A 72 -17.72 41.73 -64.40
CA LEU A 72 -16.91 42.29 -63.31
C LEU A 72 -17.15 43.81 -63.14
N SER A 73 -17.21 44.56 -64.24
CA SER A 73 -17.53 45.99 -64.19
C SER A 73 -18.92 46.27 -63.63
N ARG A 74 -19.91 45.39 -63.87
CA ARG A 74 -21.28 45.51 -63.34
C ARG A 74 -21.34 45.17 -61.85
N PHE A 75 -20.51 44.24 -61.38
CA PHE A 75 -20.39 43.89 -59.95
C PHE A 75 -19.74 45.02 -59.16
N PHE A 76 -18.59 45.52 -59.61
CA PHE A 76 -17.90 46.62 -58.93
C PHE A 76 -18.62 47.97 -59.02
N SER A 77 -19.57 48.14 -59.95
CA SER A 77 -20.44 49.32 -59.99
C SER A 77 -21.76 49.15 -59.23
N GLY A 78 -22.00 47.98 -58.62
CA GLY A 78 -23.21 47.68 -57.86
C GLY A 78 -24.48 47.50 -58.71
N ILE A 79 -24.38 47.60 -60.04
CA ILE A 79 -25.49 47.41 -60.98
C ILE A 79 -26.02 45.97 -60.93
N ALA A 80 -25.12 45.01 -60.71
CA ALA A 80 -25.45 43.60 -60.52
C ALA A 80 -24.82 43.07 -59.23
N VAL A 81 -25.53 42.19 -58.53
CA VAL A 81 -24.97 41.48 -57.37
C VAL A 81 -24.25 40.22 -57.87
N PRO A 82 -22.95 40.02 -57.52
CA PRO A 82 -22.22 38.84 -57.95
C PRO A 82 -22.73 37.55 -57.27
N PRO A 83 -22.47 36.36 -57.84
CA PRO A 83 -22.64 35.09 -57.14
C PRO A 83 -21.73 34.98 -55.90
N ALA A 84 -22.13 34.18 -54.91
CA ALA A 84 -21.34 33.97 -53.69
C ALA A 84 -19.93 33.41 -54.01
N ASP A 85 -19.83 32.47 -54.96
CA ASP A 85 -18.56 31.88 -55.40
C ASP A 85 -17.55 32.92 -55.89
N PHE A 86 -18.03 34.01 -56.52
CA PHE A 86 -17.16 35.11 -56.94
C PHE A 86 -16.62 35.91 -55.75
N VAL A 87 -17.45 36.14 -54.72
CA VAL A 87 -17.02 36.86 -53.52
C VAL A 87 -15.96 36.06 -52.76
N GLU A 88 -16.17 34.75 -52.61
CA GLU A 88 -15.18 33.85 -52.01
C GLU A 88 -13.88 33.79 -52.83
N GLN A 89 -14.00 33.72 -54.16
CA GLN A 89 -12.83 33.73 -55.04
C GLN A 89 -12.05 35.05 -54.94
N LEU A 90 -12.73 36.19 -54.86
CA LEU A 90 -12.10 37.50 -54.75
C LEU A 90 -11.32 37.66 -53.42
N ILE A 91 -11.88 37.16 -52.31
CA ILE A 91 -11.22 37.10 -51.01
C ILE A 91 -9.96 36.23 -51.10
N ALA A 92 -10.09 35.00 -51.62
CA ALA A 92 -8.98 34.06 -51.76
C ALA A 92 -7.88 34.52 -52.75
N ASP A 93 -8.26 35.24 -53.81
CA ASP A 93 -7.30 35.85 -54.74
C ASP A 93 -6.56 37.03 -54.08
N GLY A 94 -7.25 37.81 -53.24
CA GLY A 94 -6.67 38.92 -52.48
C GLY A 94 -5.68 38.44 -51.41
N ASP A 95 -6.04 37.40 -50.66
CA ASP A 95 -5.18 36.82 -49.62
C ASP A 95 -3.91 36.21 -50.23
N ARG A 96 -4.03 35.54 -51.40
CA ARG A 96 -2.88 35.04 -52.17
C ARG A 96 -2.00 36.15 -52.74
N ALA A 97 -2.57 37.30 -53.11
CA ALA A 97 -1.82 38.41 -53.70
C ALA A 97 -0.98 39.17 -52.67
N LEU A 98 -1.47 39.26 -51.42
CA LEU A 98 -0.80 39.95 -50.31
C LEU A 98 -0.10 39.00 -49.33
N ASP A 99 -0.20 37.69 -49.54
CA ASP A 99 0.29 36.63 -48.64
C ASP A 99 -0.17 36.85 -47.18
N ALA A 100 -1.41 37.30 -47.03
CA ALA A 100 -2.00 37.68 -45.76
C ALA A 100 -3.51 37.41 -45.77
N GLU A 101 -3.94 36.48 -44.90
CA GLU A 101 -5.34 36.13 -44.74
C GLU A 101 -6.13 37.27 -44.09
N LEU A 102 -7.32 37.54 -44.62
CA LEU A 102 -8.28 38.44 -43.96
C LEU A 102 -8.73 37.85 -42.64
N THR A 103 -9.02 38.72 -41.67
CA THR A 103 -9.61 38.27 -40.41
C THR A 103 -10.98 37.66 -40.66
N PRO A 104 -11.38 36.62 -39.88
CA PRO A 104 -12.69 36.00 -40.01
C PRO A 104 -13.85 37.01 -39.90
N ALA A 105 -13.70 38.03 -39.05
CA ALA A 105 -14.70 39.08 -38.85
C ALA A 105 -14.93 39.93 -40.12
N VAL A 106 -13.88 40.26 -40.88
CA VAL A 106 -14.00 41.02 -42.13
C VAL A 106 -14.61 40.15 -43.23
N CYS A 107 -14.24 38.88 -43.31
CA CYS A 107 -14.86 37.93 -44.23
C CYS A 107 -16.37 37.78 -43.95
N GLU A 108 -16.77 37.69 -42.68
CA GLU A 108 -18.18 37.65 -42.28
C GLU A 108 -18.93 38.93 -42.62
N LEU A 109 -18.31 40.09 -42.42
CA LEU A 109 -18.88 41.40 -42.78
C LEU A 109 -19.17 41.47 -44.29
N VAL A 110 -18.21 41.11 -45.14
CA VAL A 110 -18.37 41.10 -46.60
C VAL A 110 -19.45 40.12 -47.04
N ARG A 111 -19.46 38.91 -46.46
CA ARG A 111 -20.52 37.91 -46.69
C ARG A 111 -21.89 38.40 -46.22
N GLY A 112 -21.94 39.19 -45.15
CA GLY A 112 -23.16 39.82 -44.64
C GLY A 112 -23.71 40.88 -45.60
N LEU A 113 -22.84 41.78 -46.10
CA LEU A 113 -23.17 42.78 -47.12
C LEU A 113 -23.62 42.14 -48.43
N HIS A 114 -23.04 41.00 -48.80
CA HIS A 114 -23.48 40.23 -49.98
C HIS A 114 -24.90 39.69 -49.81
N ARG A 115 -25.21 39.10 -48.64
CA ARG A 115 -26.53 38.55 -48.33
C ARG A 115 -27.63 39.63 -48.31
N THR A 116 -27.36 40.80 -47.75
CA THR A 116 -28.32 41.92 -47.73
C THR A 116 -28.58 42.45 -49.15
N ALA A 117 -27.53 42.69 -49.93
CA ALA A 117 -27.65 43.12 -51.32
C ALA A 117 -28.37 42.08 -52.20
N LEU A 118 -28.09 40.79 -52.02
CA LEU A 118 -28.73 39.70 -52.77
C LEU A 118 -30.21 39.57 -52.44
N THR A 119 -30.60 39.80 -51.18
CA THR A 119 -32.01 39.79 -50.74
C THR A 119 -32.84 40.85 -51.47
N VAL A 120 -32.27 42.06 -51.65
CA VAL A 120 -32.94 43.17 -52.36
C VAL A 120 -32.90 42.99 -53.88
N ALA A 121 -31.84 42.37 -54.42
CA ALA A 121 -31.67 42.24 -55.87
C ALA A 121 -32.34 41.02 -56.50
N ASN A 122 -32.29 39.88 -55.81
CA ASN A 122 -32.80 38.62 -56.31
C ASN A 122 -33.27 37.74 -55.13
N PRO A 123 -34.55 37.88 -54.73
CA PRO A 123 -35.10 37.11 -53.60
C PRO A 123 -34.97 35.59 -53.74
N LYS A 124 -35.09 35.05 -54.97
CA LYS A 124 -34.91 33.61 -55.24
C LYS A 124 -33.45 33.18 -55.05
N GLY A 125 -32.50 34.00 -55.50
CA GLY A 125 -31.07 33.77 -55.28
C GLY A 125 -30.68 33.86 -53.80
N ALA A 126 -31.27 34.80 -53.05
CA ALA A 126 -31.08 34.92 -51.62
C ALA A 126 -31.62 33.70 -50.86
N GLN A 127 -32.78 33.18 -51.24
CA GLN A 127 -33.34 31.97 -50.64
C GLN A 127 -32.45 30.73 -50.91
N LEU A 128 -31.93 30.59 -52.13
CA LEU A 128 -30.99 29.51 -52.45
C LEU A 128 -29.69 29.61 -51.65
N GLN A 129 -29.16 30.82 -51.45
CA GLN A 129 -27.96 31.01 -50.63
C GLN A 129 -28.22 30.66 -49.16
N ARG A 130 -29.35 31.07 -48.59
CA ARG A 130 -29.73 30.69 -47.21
C ARG A 130 -29.82 29.17 -47.04
N LEU A 131 -30.45 28.47 -47.98
CA LEU A 131 -30.53 27.00 -47.93
C LEU A 131 -29.16 26.33 -48.04
N ARG A 132 -28.22 26.91 -48.80
CA ARG A 132 -26.84 26.41 -48.87
C ARG A 132 -26.08 26.63 -47.55
N ASP A 133 -26.26 27.79 -46.94
CA ASP A 133 -25.65 28.10 -45.65
C ASP A 133 -26.20 27.17 -44.56
N GLU A 134 -27.53 27.00 -44.50
CA GLU A 134 -28.21 26.05 -43.60
C GLU A 134 -27.74 24.60 -43.81
N LEU A 135 -27.57 24.16 -45.06
CA LEU A 135 -27.04 22.83 -45.36
C LEU A 135 -25.59 22.69 -44.86
N ALA A 136 -24.74 23.69 -45.11
CA ALA A 136 -23.35 23.66 -44.66
C ALA A 136 -23.24 23.66 -43.12
N ASP A 137 -24.11 24.40 -42.42
CA ASP A 137 -24.21 24.36 -40.95
C ASP A 137 -24.67 22.98 -40.46
N ALA A 138 -25.70 22.41 -41.07
CA ALA A 138 -26.20 21.08 -40.72
C ALA A 138 -25.15 19.98 -40.97
N GLU A 139 -24.40 20.06 -42.07
CA GLU A 139 -23.29 19.14 -42.38
C GLU A 139 -22.16 19.26 -41.36
N ARG A 140 -21.78 20.48 -40.97
CA ARG A 140 -20.80 20.72 -39.89
C ARG A 140 -21.26 20.10 -38.56
N GLN A 141 -22.50 20.37 -38.16
CA GLN A 141 -23.08 19.82 -36.93
C GLN A 141 -23.12 18.29 -36.96
N ASN A 142 -23.55 17.69 -38.08
CA ASN A 142 -23.58 16.25 -38.25
C ASN A 142 -22.17 15.65 -38.17
N GLY A 143 -21.17 16.31 -38.77
CA GLY A 143 -19.77 15.91 -38.65
C GLY A 143 -19.27 15.86 -37.21
N LEU A 144 -19.58 16.88 -36.40
CA LEU A 144 -19.22 16.93 -34.97
C LEU A 144 -19.91 15.82 -34.17
N LEU A 145 -21.23 15.64 -34.36
CA LEU A 145 -21.99 14.59 -33.68
C LEU A 145 -21.50 13.19 -34.06
N GLN A 146 -21.11 12.96 -35.31
CA GLN A 146 -20.54 11.68 -35.75
C GLN A 146 -19.17 11.42 -35.11
N GLN A 147 -18.33 12.45 -34.96
CA GLN A 147 -17.05 12.31 -34.26
C GLN A 147 -17.27 11.96 -32.78
N GLU A 148 -18.17 12.67 -32.10
CA GLU A 148 -18.55 12.38 -30.72
C GLU A 148 -19.11 10.96 -30.57
N GLN A 149 -20.00 10.55 -31.47
CA GLN A 149 -20.57 9.20 -31.44
C GLN A 149 -19.50 8.12 -31.61
N ARG A 150 -18.49 8.34 -32.46
CA ARG A 150 -17.36 7.40 -32.63
C ARG A 150 -16.55 7.29 -31.34
N LEU A 151 -16.19 8.42 -30.72
CA LEU A 151 -15.45 8.43 -29.47
C LEU A 151 -16.22 7.72 -28.35
N LEU A 152 -17.51 8.00 -28.20
CA LEU A 152 -18.36 7.33 -27.22
C LEU A 152 -18.45 5.82 -27.47
N ARG A 153 -18.54 5.39 -28.74
CA ARG A 153 -18.55 3.97 -29.09
C ARG A 153 -17.23 3.29 -28.71
N ASP A 154 -16.10 3.91 -29.00
CA ASP A 154 -14.78 3.36 -28.66
C ASP A 154 -14.58 3.30 -27.13
N MET A 155 -15.07 4.30 -26.39
CA MET A 155 -15.08 4.28 -24.93
C MET A 155 -15.94 3.14 -24.37
N VAL A 156 -17.13 2.91 -24.94
CA VAL A 156 -18.01 1.79 -24.53
C VAL A 156 -17.35 0.45 -24.79
N ILE A 157 -16.73 0.26 -25.96
CA ILE A 157 -16.00 -0.98 -26.28
C ILE A 157 -14.87 -1.21 -25.28
N THR A 158 -14.08 -0.17 -25.01
CA THR A 158 -12.97 -0.24 -24.04
C THR A 158 -13.47 -0.57 -22.63
N ALA A 159 -14.57 0.06 -22.20
CA ALA A 159 -15.16 -0.18 -20.89
C ALA A 159 -15.69 -1.62 -20.76
N ASN A 160 -16.34 -2.15 -21.81
CA ASN A 160 -16.82 -3.54 -21.82
C ASN A 160 -15.67 -4.55 -21.73
N GLN A 161 -14.58 -4.35 -22.49
CA GLN A 161 -13.38 -5.19 -22.39
C GLN A 161 -12.80 -5.18 -20.97
N GLN A 162 -12.74 -4.00 -20.35
CA GLN A 162 -12.28 -3.87 -18.97
C GLN A 162 -13.19 -4.56 -17.94
N ILE A 163 -14.50 -4.63 -18.19
CA ILE A 163 -15.45 -5.38 -17.36
C ILE A 163 -15.19 -6.87 -17.52
N GLU A 164 -15.09 -7.36 -18.76
CA GLU A 164 -14.82 -8.77 -19.05
C GLU A 164 -13.52 -9.27 -18.42
N ASP A 165 -12.44 -8.47 -18.52
CA ASP A 165 -11.16 -8.77 -17.88
C ASP A 165 -11.26 -8.84 -16.34
N ARG A 166 -12.01 -7.90 -15.74
CA ARG A 166 -12.24 -7.88 -14.30
C ARG A 166 -13.07 -9.08 -13.86
N ASP A 167 -14.12 -9.44 -14.59
CA ASP A 167 -14.97 -10.60 -14.30
C ASP A 167 -14.21 -11.93 -14.45
N ALA A 168 -13.30 -12.03 -15.43
CA ALA A 168 -12.41 -13.17 -15.55
C ALA A 168 -11.48 -13.29 -14.33
N ARG A 169 -10.93 -12.16 -13.86
CA ARG A 169 -10.06 -12.12 -12.69
C ARG A 169 -10.79 -12.45 -11.39
N ILE A 170 -12.03 -11.98 -11.23
CA ILE A 170 -12.90 -12.34 -10.09
C ILE A 170 -13.12 -13.86 -10.09
N ARG A 171 -13.53 -14.44 -11.22
CA ARG A 171 -13.75 -15.89 -11.33
C ARG A 171 -12.50 -16.70 -11.01
N ALA A 172 -11.31 -16.24 -11.43
CA ALA A 172 -10.05 -16.90 -11.11
C ALA A 172 -9.73 -16.89 -9.60
N VAL A 173 -9.97 -15.75 -8.92
CA VAL A 173 -9.80 -15.63 -7.47
C VAL A 173 -10.80 -16.52 -6.72
N GLU A 174 -12.06 -16.54 -7.15
CA GLU A 174 -13.09 -17.38 -6.54
C GLU A 174 -12.78 -18.87 -6.70
N ALA A 175 -12.30 -19.30 -7.87
CA ALA A 175 -11.88 -20.67 -8.12
C ALA A 175 -10.68 -21.08 -7.25
N SER A 176 -9.67 -20.21 -7.12
CA SER A 176 -8.54 -20.44 -6.20
C SER A 176 -9.01 -20.58 -4.75
N ALA A 177 -9.86 -19.65 -4.30
CA ALA A 177 -10.39 -19.69 -2.93
C ALA A 177 -11.25 -20.95 -2.68
N ALA A 178 -11.97 -21.44 -3.68
CA ALA A 178 -12.71 -22.70 -3.58
C ALA A 178 -11.76 -23.91 -3.48
N ALA A 179 -10.69 -23.94 -4.28
CA ALA A 179 -9.67 -24.98 -4.20
C ALA A 179 -8.97 -24.99 -2.83
N ASP A 180 -8.60 -23.81 -2.32
CA ASP A 180 -7.99 -23.67 -0.99
C ASP A 180 -8.90 -24.17 0.13
N ARG A 181 -10.21 -23.87 0.06
CA ARG A 181 -11.19 -24.38 1.02
C ARG A 181 -11.31 -25.90 0.99
N ILE A 182 -11.28 -26.50 -0.21
CA ILE A 182 -11.32 -27.96 -0.36
C ILE A 182 -10.04 -28.58 0.22
N ALA A 183 -8.86 -28.01 -0.09
CA ALA A 183 -7.58 -28.48 0.43
C ALA A 183 -7.51 -28.37 1.97
N HIS A 184 -7.89 -27.23 2.55
CA HIS A 184 -7.94 -27.08 4.01
C HIS A 184 -8.94 -28.03 4.67
N ARG A 185 -10.08 -28.31 4.04
CA ARG A 185 -11.03 -29.30 4.57
C ARG A 185 -10.46 -30.72 4.54
N ALA A 186 -9.72 -31.07 3.49
CA ALA A 186 -9.02 -32.36 3.43
C ALA A 186 -7.94 -32.46 4.52
N GLU A 187 -7.12 -31.43 4.68
CA GLU A 187 -6.07 -31.36 5.71
C GLU A 187 -6.63 -31.44 7.13
N LEU A 188 -7.78 -30.81 7.40
CA LEU A 188 -8.46 -30.91 8.69
C LEU A 188 -8.98 -32.33 8.96
N THR A 189 -9.51 -33.01 7.94
CA THR A 189 -9.96 -34.41 8.07
C THR A 189 -8.77 -35.30 8.40
N GLU A 190 -7.66 -35.19 7.65
CA GLU A 190 -6.44 -35.98 7.87
C GLU A 190 -5.88 -35.78 9.29
N ARG A 191 -5.78 -34.52 9.75
CA ARG A 191 -5.34 -34.23 11.13
C ARG A 191 -6.28 -34.76 12.20
N SER A 192 -7.58 -34.79 11.92
CA SER A 192 -8.57 -35.37 12.84
C SER A 192 -8.36 -36.87 12.96
N ASP A 193 -8.16 -37.56 11.84
CA ASP A 193 -7.91 -39.01 11.80
C ASP A 193 -6.59 -39.36 12.51
N ASP A 194 -5.53 -38.57 12.29
CA ASP A 194 -4.26 -38.70 13.01
C ASP A 194 -4.43 -38.55 14.52
N PHE A 195 -5.24 -37.56 14.96
CA PHE A 195 -5.50 -37.35 16.38
C PHE A 195 -6.27 -38.51 17.00
N GLU A 196 -7.25 -39.06 16.28
CA GLU A 196 -7.97 -40.25 16.72
C GLU A 196 -7.05 -41.47 16.82
N SER A 197 -6.15 -41.66 15.86
CA SER A 197 -5.13 -42.72 15.87
C SER A 197 -4.18 -42.59 17.08
N LEU A 198 -3.60 -41.41 17.30
CA LEU A 198 -2.74 -41.14 18.45
C LEU A 198 -3.45 -41.32 19.79
N ARG A 199 -4.74 -40.96 19.84
CA ARG A 199 -5.57 -41.16 21.04
C ARG A 199 -5.77 -42.65 21.32
N ALA A 200 -6.05 -43.44 20.29
CA ALA A 200 -6.19 -44.89 20.40
C ALA A 200 -4.87 -45.54 20.84
N GLU A 201 -3.74 -45.13 20.27
CA GLU A 201 -2.41 -45.60 20.65
C GLU A 201 -2.09 -45.28 22.13
N ARG A 202 -2.37 -44.04 22.57
CA ARG A 202 -2.22 -43.64 23.97
C ARG A 202 -3.04 -44.52 24.91
N ASP A 203 -4.29 -44.78 24.56
CA ASP A 203 -5.19 -45.56 25.40
C ASP A 203 -4.75 -47.03 25.46
N GLN A 204 -4.24 -47.58 24.35
CA GLN A 204 -3.61 -48.90 24.30
C GLN A 204 -2.34 -48.97 25.16
N LEU A 205 -1.45 -47.98 25.06
CA LEU A 205 -0.23 -47.90 25.88
C LEU A 205 -0.55 -47.79 27.37
N ARG A 206 -1.59 -47.03 27.74
CA ARG A 206 -2.07 -46.95 29.13
C ARG A 206 -2.56 -48.30 29.63
N MET A 207 -3.33 -49.03 28.83
CA MET A 207 -3.76 -50.38 29.20
C MET A 207 -2.57 -51.33 29.41
N VAL A 208 -1.56 -51.26 28.54
CA VAL A 208 -0.33 -52.06 28.68
C VAL A 208 0.43 -51.68 29.95
N LEU A 209 0.59 -50.38 30.23
CA LEU A 209 1.24 -49.90 31.44
C LEU A 209 0.55 -50.40 32.71
N GLU A 210 -0.78 -50.33 32.77
CA GLU A 210 -1.54 -50.83 33.92
C GLU A 210 -1.48 -52.35 34.05
N LYS A 211 -1.31 -53.09 32.95
CA LYS A 211 -1.05 -54.53 33.00
C LYS A 211 0.35 -54.81 33.58
N LEU A 212 1.38 -54.15 33.05
CA LEU A 212 2.76 -54.33 33.49
C LEU A 212 2.96 -53.95 34.96
N LYS A 213 2.31 -52.87 35.44
CA LYS A 213 2.32 -52.51 36.86
C LYS A 213 1.74 -53.61 37.75
N ARG A 214 0.65 -54.24 37.32
CA ARG A 214 0.03 -55.35 38.05
C ARG A 214 0.94 -56.58 38.08
N GLU A 215 1.55 -56.92 36.96
CA GLU A 215 2.53 -58.01 36.88
C GLU A 215 3.76 -57.73 37.76
N LEU A 216 4.28 -56.50 37.75
CA LEU A 216 5.39 -56.09 38.60
C LEU A 216 5.05 -56.24 40.08
N ALA A 217 3.91 -55.71 40.52
CA ALA A 217 3.49 -55.81 41.92
C ALA A 217 3.32 -57.27 42.40
N ASP A 218 2.81 -58.15 41.53
CA ASP A 218 2.69 -59.58 41.82
C ASP A 218 4.09 -60.26 41.90
N THR A 219 5.03 -59.89 41.02
CA THR A 219 6.41 -60.40 41.13
C THR A 219 7.15 -59.90 42.36
N GLU A 220 6.97 -58.63 42.74
CA GLU A 220 7.54 -58.05 43.97
C GLU A 220 6.99 -58.74 45.21
N LEU A 221 5.68 -59.05 45.24
CA LEU A 221 5.07 -59.80 46.33
C LEU A 221 5.68 -61.20 46.45
N ARG A 222 5.82 -61.94 45.34
CA ARG A 222 6.42 -63.28 45.34
C ARG A 222 7.89 -63.25 45.75
N ALA A 223 8.64 -62.24 45.31
CA ALA A 223 10.03 -62.05 45.73
C ALA A 223 10.12 -61.81 47.25
N ALA A 224 9.26 -60.95 47.81
CA ALA A 224 9.20 -60.69 49.24
C ALA A 224 8.75 -61.91 50.07
N GLU A 225 7.91 -62.78 49.51
CA GLU A 225 7.54 -64.07 50.13
C GLU A 225 8.72 -65.06 50.10
N ALA A 226 9.45 -65.11 48.98
CA ALA A 226 10.64 -65.95 48.86
C ALA A 226 11.77 -65.51 49.79
N GLU A 227 12.04 -64.20 49.90
CA GLU A 227 12.99 -63.64 50.87
C GLU A 227 12.62 -64.02 52.30
N ARG A 228 11.35 -63.81 52.70
CA ARG A 228 10.88 -64.21 54.04
C ARG A 228 11.12 -65.69 54.32
N ARG A 229 10.93 -66.56 53.32
CA ARG A 229 11.17 -67.99 53.43
C ARG A 229 12.66 -68.32 53.50
N CYS A 230 13.51 -67.62 52.75
CA CYS A 230 14.96 -67.73 52.87
C CYS A 230 15.41 -67.34 54.27
N THR A 231 14.98 -66.19 54.79
CA THR A 231 15.33 -65.76 56.16
C THR A 231 14.87 -66.75 57.23
N GLU A 232 13.69 -67.35 57.08
CA GLU A 232 13.23 -68.40 58.00
C GLU A 232 14.12 -69.66 57.92
N LEU A 233 14.52 -70.07 56.70
CA LEU A 233 15.40 -71.21 56.51
C LEU A 233 16.83 -70.93 56.98
N GLU A 234 17.36 -69.73 56.76
CA GLU A 234 18.64 -69.24 57.28
C GLU A 234 18.63 -69.26 58.79
N GLY A 235 17.62 -68.69 59.47
CA GLY A 235 17.55 -68.76 60.93
C GLY A 235 17.46 -70.20 61.46
N ARG A 236 16.82 -71.12 60.72
CA ARG A 236 16.82 -72.55 61.06
C ARG A 236 18.18 -73.21 60.80
N LEU A 237 18.87 -72.80 59.74
CA LEU A 237 20.21 -73.24 59.41
C LEU A 237 21.19 -72.75 60.46
N ASP A 238 21.18 -71.46 60.80
CA ASP A 238 21.97 -70.85 61.88
C ASP A 238 21.75 -71.57 63.19
N THR A 239 20.51 -71.86 63.62
CA THR A 239 20.30 -72.65 64.86
C THR A 239 20.82 -74.09 64.79
N ALA A 240 20.96 -74.65 63.58
CA ALA A 240 21.53 -75.98 63.35
C ALA A 240 23.07 -75.93 63.18
N GLU A 241 23.60 -74.85 62.62
CA GLU A 241 25.02 -74.55 62.45
C GLU A 241 25.64 -74.06 63.76
N GLU A 242 24.94 -73.28 64.59
CA GLU A 242 25.29 -72.96 65.99
C GLU A 242 25.31 -74.24 66.86
N ALA A 243 24.59 -75.29 66.46
CA ALA A 243 24.70 -76.62 67.07
C ALA A 243 25.89 -77.44 66.51
N GLU A 244 26.54 -77.01 65.41
CA GLU A 244 27.63 -77.70 64.72
C GLU A 244 28.98 -76.94 64.64
N GLY A 245 29.08 -75.63 64.88
CA GLY A 245 30.31 -74.88 64.63
C GLY A 245 30.39 -73.49 65.25
N ASP A 246 31.40 -73.33 66.11
CA ASP A 246 31.97 -72.06 66.57
C ASP A 246 32.72 -71.32 65.43
N GLU A 247 32.75 -69.99 65.55
CA GLU A 247 33.61 -68.96 64.91
C GLU A 247 33.09 -68.12 63.69
N PRO A 248 33.15 -66.77 63.76
CA PRO A 248 32.68 -65.81 62.75
C PRO A 248 33.82 -65.08 61.97
N ASP A 249 33.48 -64.35 60.90
CA ASP A 249 34.09 -63.05 60.51
C ASP A 249 33.37 -62.40 59.29
N GLU A 250 32.88 -61.15 59.43
CA GLU A 250 33.31 -59.88 58.77
C GLU A 250 33.14 -59.80 57.21
N GLN A 251 32.72 -58.73 56.51
CA GLN A 251 32.55 -57.28 56.74
C GLN A 251 32.01 -56.58 55.44
N LEU A 252 31.34 -55.41 55.59
CA LEU A 252 31.37 -54.17 54.77
C LEU A 252 30.80 -54.08 53.31
N LEU A 253 29.98 -53.04 53.02
CA LEU A 253 30.39 -51.77 52.34
C LEU A 253 29.22 -50.81 51.93
N LEU A 254 29.43 -49.52 52.28
CA LEU A 254 29.22 -48.24 51.54
C LEU A 254 27.82 -47.71 51.09
N THR A 255 27.61 -46.44 51.45
CA THR A 255 26.59 -45.50 50.95
C THR A 255 27.26 -44.24 50.37
N GLY A 256 26.62 -43.59 49.39
CA GLY A 256 26.70 -42.13 49.21
C GLY A 256 26.92 -41.60 47.78
N ALA A 257 25.90 -40.93 47.24
CA ALA A 257 25.96 -40.04 46.06
C ALA A 257 25.90 -38.56 46.50
N PRO A 258 26.42 -37.59 45.71
CA PRO A 258 26.15 -36.17 45.96
C PRO A 258 25.22 -35.52 44.93
N THR A 259 24.46 -34.53 45.43
CA THR A 259 23.56 -33.63 44.73
C THR A 259 24.26 -32.38 44.19
N SER A 260 23.60 -31.79 43.18
CA SER A 260 24.00 -30.67 42.30
C SER A 260 23.90 -29.27 42.91
N GLY A 261 24.59 -28.28 42.30
CA GLY A 261 24.38 -26.85 42.55
C GLY A 261 25.20 -25.86 41.71
N LEU A 262 24.70 -25.54 40.51
CA LEU A 262 24.72 -24.25 39.76
C LEU A 262 26.01 -23.42 39.57
N THR A 263 26.52 -23.45 38.33
CA THR A 263 27.29 -22.44 37.59
C THR A 263 26.83 -22.47 36.11
N PRO A 264 27.14 -21.50 35.20
CA PRO A 264 26.46 -21.40 33.90
C PRO A 264 26.54 -22.76 33.23
N VAL A 265 25.38 -23.32 32.87
CA VAL A 265 25.27 -24.76 32.61
C VAL A 265 26.07 -25.08 31.35
N SER A 266 27.37 -25.32 31.52
CA SER A 266 28.14 -26.21 30.67
C SER A 266 27.30 -27.47 30.60
N TYR A 267 26.81 -27.79 29.41
CA TYR A 267 25.95 -28.94 29.23
C TYR A 267 26.54 -30.16 29.96
N VAL A 268 25.80 -30.71 30.94
CA VAL A 268 26.28 -31.80 31.82
C VAL A 268 25.97 -33.18 31.22
N GLY A 269 25.29 -33.25 30.07
CA GLY A 269 24.96 -34.52 29.40
C GLY A 269 26.16 -35.17 28.69
N GLY A 270 26.14 -36.49 28.46
CA GLY A 270 27.27 -37.23 27.85
C GLY A 270 27.51 -37.03 26.35
N ASP A 271 26.96 -35.96 25.77
CA ASP A 271 26.94 -35.71 24.33
C ASP A 271 27.96 -34.65 23.91
N GLU A 272 29.10 -35.10 23.43
CA GLU A 272 30.23 -34.25 23.03
C GLU A 272 29.88 -33.33 21.85
N GLY A 273 29.17 -33.83 20.84
CA GLY A 273 28.79 -33.03 19.68
C GLY A 273 27.77 -31.93 20.00
N LEU A 274 26.85 -32.16 20.95
CA LEU A 274 25.91 -31.12 21.40
C LEU A 274 26.62 -30.06 22.26
N ARG A 275 27.61 -30.46 23.07
CA ARG A 275 28.45 -29.53 23.86
C ARG A 275 29.23 -28.59 22.96
N GLU A 276 29.87 -29.12 21.93
CA GLU A 276 30.67 -28.34 20.98
C GLU A 276 29.82 -27.28 20.29
N VAL A 277 28.63 -27.64 19.80
CA VAL A 277 27.69 -26.70 19.17
C VAL A 277 27.23 -25.62 20.15
N ILE A 278 26.85 -25.97 21.37
CA ILE A 278 26.41 -25.00 22.39
C ILE A 278 27.54 -24.03 22.74
N ASN A 279 28.76 -24.54 22.97
CA ASN A 279 29.92 -23.72 23.30
C ASN A 279 30.27 -22.78 22.15
N GLU A 280 30.27 -23.26 20.91
CA GLU A 280 30.57 -22.44 19.74
C GLU A 280 29.54 -21.32 19.55
N LEU A 281 28.24 -21.61 19.76
CA LEU A 281 27.18 -20.61 19.73
C LEU A 281 27.34 -19.56 20.82
N LEU A 282 27.70 -19.96 22.06
CA LEU A 282 27.96 -19.02 23.16
C LEU A 282 29.24 -18.19 22.95
N VAL A 283 30.25 -18.74 22.28
CA VAL A 283 31.50 -18.01 21.95
C VAL A 283 31.23 -16.95 20.89
N ARG A 284 30.45 -17.28 19.87
CA ARG A 284 30.05 -16.35 18.79
C ARG A 284 29.06 -15.32 19.26
N ASP A 285 28.17 -15.71 20.17
CA ASP A 285 27.14 -14.83 20.71
C ASP A 285 27.22 -14.69 22.24
N LYS A 286 28.24 -13.96 22.70
CA LYS A 286 28.50 -13.75 24.13
C LYS A 286 27.40 -12.98 24.87
N ARG A 287 26.52 -12.26 24.16
CA ARG A 287 25.48 -11.38 24.75
C ARG A 287 24.06 -11.71 24.30
N GLY A 288 23.89 -12.41 23.19
CA GLY A 288 22.60 -12.67 22.52
C GLY A 288 22.28 -11.73 21.37
N ASP A 289 23.03 -10.64 21.20
CA ASP A 289 22.61 -9.52 20.35
C ASP A 289 22.53 -9.88 18.85
N PRO A 290 23.52 -10.55 18.24
CA PRO A 290 23.48 -10.92 16.82
C PRO A 290 22.38 -11.94 16.49
N ILE A 291 22.18 -12.96 17.32
CA ILE A 291 21.12 -13.96 17.09
C ILE A 291 19.74 -13.31 17.27
N VAL A 292 19.56 -12.51 18.33
CA VAL A 292 18.31 -11.78 18.56
C VAL A 292 18.01 -10.81 17.42
N SER A 293 19.00 -10.05 16.94
CA SER A 293 18.83 -9.13 15.81
C SER A 293 18.44 -9.88 14.54
N ALA A 294 19.13 -10.97 14.21
CA ALA A 294 18.87 -11.73 12.99
C ALA A 294 17.45 -12.35 12.95
N VAL A 295 17.00 -12.92 14.07
CA VAL A 295 15.63 -13.47 14.16
C VAL A 295 14.59 -12.36 14.12
N THR A 296 14.83 -11.24 14.80
CA THR A 296 13.93 -10.08 14.82
C THR A 296 13.79 -9.46 13.42
N GLU A 297 14.91 -9.22 12.73
CA GLU A 297 14.92 -8.70 11.36
C GLU A 297 14.22 -9.66 10.37
N ALA A 298 14.41 -10.97 10.54
CA ALA A 298 13.74 -11.96 9.72
C ALA A 298 12.21 -11.94 9.91
N MET A 299 11.74 -11.82 11.16
CA MET A 299 10.31 -11.68 11.47
C MET A 299 9.75 -10.37 10.91
N ASP A 300 10.44 -9.24 11.08
CA ASP A 300 10.03 -7.95 10.55
C ASP A 300 9.94 -7.95 9.02
N ARG A 301 10.91 -8.60 8.36
CA ARG A 301 10.91 -8.78 6.90
C ARG A 301 9.72 -9.62 6.43
N ALA A 302 9.34 -10.64 7.18
CA ALA A 302 8.19 -11.47 6.82
C ALA A 302 6.86 -10.74 7.03
N ILE A 303 6.72 -9.99 8.12
CA ILE A 303 5.55 -9.12 8.36
C ILE A 303 5.40 -8.14 7.20
N ASP A 304 6.52 -7.54 6.76
CA ASP A 304 6.57 -6.57 5.65
C ASP A 304 5.52 -5.47 5.84
N SER A 305 5.57 -4.84 7.01
CA SER A 305 4.60 -3.84 7.44
C SER A 305 4.48 -2.70 6.44
N THR A 306 5.59 -2.29 5.84
CA THR A 306 5.65 -1.15 4.91
C THR A 306 4.85 -1.36 3.62
N ARG A 307 4.79 -2.59 3.09
CA ARG A 307 4.04 -2.90 1.87
C ARG A 307 2.62 -3.38 2.18
N THR A 308 2.46 -4.13 3.26
CA THR A 308 1.22 -4.87 3.54
C THR A 308 0.32 -4.21 4.58
N GLY A 309 0.87 -3.31 5.40
CA GLY A 309 0.19 -2.73 6.55
C GLY A 309 -0.02 -3.71 7.72
N ARG A 310 0.62 -4.89 7.68
CA ARG A 310 0.57 -5.89 8.75
C ARG A 310 1.48 -5.49 9.90
N VAL A 311 1.12 -5.92 11.10
CA VAL A 311 1.87 -5.68 12.34
C VAL A 311 2.01 -6.95 13.20
N ARG A 312 1.43 -8.06 12.75
CA ARG A 312 1.37 -9.34 13.48
C ARG A 312 1.78 -10.50 12.59
N LEU A 313 2.43 -11.50 13.17
CA LEU A 313 2.80 -12.73 12.46
C LEU A 313 1.56 -13.59 12.20
N GLY A 314 0.54 -13.53 13.06
CA GLY A 314 -0.74 -14.20 12.82
C GLY A 314 -1.48 -13.73 11.55
N GLN A 315 -1.13 -12.56 11.01
CA GLN A 315 -1.69 -12.03 9.75
C GLN A 315 -1.01 -12.59 8.49
N LEU A 316 0.05 -13.37 8.65
CA LEU A 316 0.69 -14.08 7.53
C LEU A 316 -0.24 -15.17 6.99
N SER A 317 -0.29 -15.30 5.67
CA SER A 317 -0.97 -16.41 4.99
C SER A 317 -0.30 -17.76 5.31
N ALA A 318 -0.98 -18.87 5.03
CA ALA A 318 -0.40 -20.21 5.22
C ALA A 318 0.93 -20.38 4.46
N VAL A 319 1.02 -19.84 3.24
CA VAL A 319 2.23 -19.87 2.40
C VAL A 319 3.36 -19.05 3.03
N GLU A 320 3.08 -17.85 3.52
CA GLU A 320 4.09 -16.99 4.16
C GLU A 320 4.56 -17.56 5.51
N ARG A 321 3.67 -18.23 6.26
CA ARG A 321 4.07 -18.94 7.49
C ARG A 321 4.97 -20.14 7.20
N ALA A 322 4.73 -20.85 6.10
CA ALA A 322 5.56 -21.98 5.69
C ALA A 322 6.97 -21.51 5.29
N SER A 323 7.10 -20.37 4.61
CA SER A 323 8.41 -19.82 4.21
C SER A 323 9.14 -19.05 5.32
N LEU A 324 8.45 -18.64 6.39
CA LEU A 324 9.08 -17.94 7.52
C LEU A 324 10.26 -18.71 8.12
N GLY A 325 10.14 -20.04 8.21
CA GLY A 325 11.24 -20.89 8.67
C GLY A 325 12.49 -20.75 7.80
N GLU A 326 12.33 -20.69 6.49
CA GLU A 326 13.45 -20.52 5.55
C GLU A 326 14.04 -19.11 5.63
N ILE A 327 13.21 -18.08 5.80
CA ILE A 327 13.65 -16.69 5.95
C ILE A 327 14.50 -16.56 7.21
N VAL A 328 14.02 -17.06 8.35
CA VAL A 328 14.77 -17.03 9.62
C VAL A 328 16.04 -17.87 9.52
N ALA A 329 15.96 -19.04 8.86
CA ALA A 329 17.12 -19.88 8.64
C ALA A 329 18.24 -19.12 7.89
N ASN A 330 17.88 -18.41 6.83
CA ASN A 330 18.83 -17.65 6.02
C ASN A 330 19.52 -16.54 6.84
N HIS A 331 18.77 -15.80 7.65
CA HIS A 331 19.37 -14.75 8.51
C HIS A 331 20.28 -15.35 9.57
N LEU A 332 19.87 -16.46 10.19
CA LEU A 332 20.70 -17.17 11.17
C LEU A 332 21.95 -17.78 10.55
N GLN A 333 21.90 -18.25 9.30
CA GLN A 333 23.07 -18.81 8.62
C GLN A 333 24.21 -17.79 8.52
N HIS A 334 23.88 -16.51 8.28
CA HIS A 334 24.88 -15.43 8.23
C HIS A 334 25.54 -15.10 9.58
N VAL A 335 24.92 -15.50 10.69
CA VAL A 335 25.44 -15.27 12.05
C VAL A 335 26.15 -16.50 12.61
N ILE A 336 25.66 -17.69 12.27
CA ILE A 336 25.98 -18.93 12.99
C ILE A 336 26.82 -19.91 12.16
N ALA A 337 26.66 -19.97 10.83
CA ALA A 337 27.21 -21.07 10.04
C ALA A 337 28.67 -20.87 9.60
N ASP A 338 29.42 -21.97 9.60
CA ASP A 338 30.79 -22.05 9.08
C ASP A 338 30.79 -22.35 7.57
N GLY A 339 30.46 -21.36 6.74
CA GLY A 339 30.69 -21.44 5.28
C GLY A 339 29.51 -21.01 4.38
N GLN A 340 29.75 -21.08 3.06
CA GLN A 340 28.94 -20.41 2.03
C GLN A 340 27.90 -21.28 1.30
N PHE A 341 27.70 -22.57 1.63
CA PHE A 341 26.75 -23.40 0.88
C PHE A 341 25.89 -24.32 1.77
N ALA A 342 24.57 -24.14 1.65
CA ALA A 342 23.45 -25.00 2.06
C ALA A 342 23.69 -25.97 3.25
N GLY A 343 23.54 -25.46 4.47
CA GLY A 343 23.49 -26.23 5.70
C GLY A 343 23.99 -25.45 6.90
N PHE A 344 23.42 -25.67 8.10
CA PHE A 344 23.99 -25.14 9.33
C PHE A 344 25.08 -26.10 9.79
N THR A 345 26.32 -25.83 9.44
CA THR A 345 27.46 -26.52 10.07
C THR A 345 28.00 -25.62 11.17
N VAL A 346 28.00 -26.13 12.41
CA VAL A 346 28.51 -25.41 13.59
C VAL A 346 29.48 -26.34 14.30
N ALA A 347 30.73 -25.89 14.51
CA ALA A 347 31.78 -26.72 15.11
C ALA A 347 31.97 -28.08 14.38
N GLY A 348 31.80 -28.10 13.05
CA GLY A 348 31.90 -29.32 12.23
C GLY A 348 30.71 -30.29 12.33
N GLN A 349 29.71 -29.98 13.15
CA GLN A 349 28.48 -30.77 13.29
C GLN A 349 27.37 -30.24 12.38
N GLN A 350 26.57 -31.14 11.80
CA GLN A 350 25.41 -30.76 11.02
C GLN A 350 24.23 -30.44 11.94
N VAL A 351 23.73 -29.21 11.86
CA VAL A 351 22.61 -28.68 12.62
C VAL A 351 21.42 -28.47 11.67
N HIS A 352 20.23 -28.78 12.14
CA HIS A 352 18.98 -28.54 11.42
C HIS A 352 18.19 -27.43 12.08
N PHE A 353 17.62 -26.51 11.30
CA PHE A 353 16.85 -25.40 11.84
C PHE A 353 15.35 -25.67 11.77
N ARG A 354 14.61 -25.27 12.81
CA ARG A 354 13.15 -25.29 12.82
C ARG A 354 12.57 -24.05 13.51
N PHE A 355 11.57 -23.47 12.88
CA PHE A 355 10.77 -22.37 13.40
C PHE A 355 9.33 -22.84 13.67
N ALA A 356 8.74 -22.43 14.80
CA ALA A 356 7.36 -22.80 15.13
C ALA A 356 6.60 -21.70 15.89
N PHE A 357 5.28 -21.67 15.67
CA PHE A 357 4.31 -20.90 16.43
C PHE A 357 3.70 -21.80 17.52
N GLY A 358 4.08 -21.61 18.78
CA GLY A 358 3.74 -22.52 19.89
C GLY A 358 4.80 -23.61 20.16
N PRO A 359 4.54 -24.57 21.06
CA PRO A 359 5.54 -25.53 21.53
C PRO A 359 6.15 -26.24 20.34
N ALA A 360 7.41 -25.91 20.05
CA ALA A 360 8.02 -26.17 18.76
C ALA A 360 8.33 -27.66 18.50
N TRP A 361 8.03 -28.51 19.50
CA TRP A 361 8.26 -29.93 19.47
C TRP A 361 7.03 -30.73 18.98
N ALA A 362 6.89 -30.80 17.65
CA ALA A 362 5.93 -31.68 16.97
C ALA A 362 6.53 -32.24 15.67
N VAL A 363 7.79 -32.70 15.73
CA VAL A 363 8.47 -33.29 14.56
C VAL A 363 8.48 -34.80 14.69
N ALA A 364 7.83 -35.48 13.75
CA ALA A 364 8.11 -36.90 13.51
C ALA A 364 9.57 -37.04 13.04
N PRO A 365 10.36 -37.97 13.60
CA PRO A 365 11.80 -38.03 13.40
C PRO A 365 12.12 -38.54 11.98
N ALA A 366 12.22 -37.63 11.02
CA ALA A 366 12.77 -37.97 9.70
C ALA A 366 14.28 -38.25 9.79
N LYS A 367 14.96 -37.72 10.83
CA LYS A 367 16.38 -37.95 11.11
C LYS A 367 16.63 -38.13 12.61
N PRO A 368 16.59 -39.39 13.11
CA PRO A 368 16.87 -39.66 14.52
C PRO A 368 18.34 -39.32 14.83
N ASN A 369 18.57 -38.76 16.02
CA ASN A 369 19.88 -38.41 16.58
C ASN A 369 20.57 -37.15 16.03
N ASP A 370 19.98 -36.40 15.10
CA ASP A 370 20.54 -35.13 14.62
C ASP A 370 20.34 -33.97 15.63
N ILE A 371 21.16 -32.92 15.49
CA ILE A 371 21.08 -31.70 16.30
C ILE A 371 20.15 -30.70 15.63
N PHE A 372 19.22 -30.13 16.41
CA PHE A 372 18.28 -29.11 15.95
C PHE A 372 18.44 -27.80 16.70
N LEU A 373 18.45 -26.70 15.95
CA LEU A 373 18.27 -25.33 16.44
C LEU A 373 16.80 -24.95 16.27
N LEU A 374 16.15 -24.58 17.37
CA LEU A 374 14.71 -24.40 17.46
C LEU A 374 14.38 -22.97 17.86
N VAL A 375 13.56 -22.29 17.06
CA VAL A 375 12.94 -21.01 17.41
C VAL A 375 11.46 -21.23 17.67
N GLU A 376 11.02 -20.87 18.86
CA GLU A 376 9.62 -20.92 19.28
C GLU A 376 9.11 -19.50 19.50
N VAL A 377 7.99 -19.17 18.85
CA VAL A 377 7.31 -17.89 18.99
C VAL A 377 5.96 -18.09 19.65
N ASN A 378 5.71 -17.33 20.72
CA ASN A 378 4.43 -17.22 21.39
C ASN A 378 3.91 -15.78 21.24
N GLU A 379 3.09 -15.57 20.20
CA GLU A 379 2.55 -14.25 19.87
C GLU A 379 1.55 -13.76 20.94
N ASP A 380 0.73 -14.65 21.50
CA ASP A 380 -0.22 -14.31 22.58
C ASP A 380 0.50 -13.91 23.88
N GLY A 381 1.65 -14.56 24.15
CA GLY A 381 2.51 -14.25 25.29
C GLY A 381 3.45 -13.06 25.06
N GLY A 382 3.61 -12.60 23.82
CA GLY A 382 4.52 -11.52 23.46
C GLY A 382 6.00 -11.87 23.59
N TRP A 383 6.37 -13.15 23.42
CA TRP A 383 7.76 -13.59 23.55
C TRP A 383 8.13 -14.67 22.53
N TRP A 384 9.42 -14.78 22.26
CA TRP A 384 10.00 -15.91 21.54
C TRP A 384 11.24 -16.43 22.28
N ARG A 385 11.69 -17.65 21.95
CA ARG A 385 12.85 -18.29 22.56
C ARG A 385 13.59 -19.14 21.53
N ILE A 386 14.89 -19.33 21.75
CA ILE A 386 15.73 -20.17 20.88
C ILE A 386 16.55 -21.15 21.71
N GLY A 387 16.64 -22.39 21.24
CA GLY A 387 17.34 -23.46 21.94
C GLY A 387 17.87 -24.54 21.01
N VAL A 388 18.78 -25.36 21.54
CA VAL A 388 19.39 -26.48 20.85
C VAL A 388 18.92 -27.79 21.49
N VAL A 389 18.60 -28.78 20.67
CA VAL A 389 18.14 -30.10 21.13
C VAL A 389 18.65 -31.20 20.20
N ARG A 390 19.01 -32.35 20.75
CA ARG A 390 19.24 -33.56 19.96
C ARG A 390 17.96 -34.37 19.84
N ALA A 391 17.65 -34.84 18.63
CA ALA A 391 16.47 -35.66 18.33
C ALA A 391 16.61 -37.11 18.84
N THR A 392 16.73 -37.31 20.15
CA THR A 392 16.70 -38.64 20.80
C THR A 392 15.26 -39.13 20.97
N ARG A 393 15.03 -40.45 21.06
CA ARG A 393 13.69 -41.03 21.29
C ARG A 393 13.00 -40.49 22.55
N GLU A 394 13.77 -40.19 23.60
CA GLU A 394 13.28 -39.58 24.84
C GLU A 394 12.88 -38.11 24.65
N ASN A 395 13.66 -37.35 23.87
CA ASN A 395 13.32 -35.96 23.55
C ASN A 395 12.11 -35.88 22.60
N VAL A 396 11.92 -36.88 21.72
CA VAL A 396 10.77 -37.03 20.81
C VAL A 396 9.47 -37.32 21.55
N SER A 397 9.51 -38.01 22.69
CA SER A 397 8.33 -38.51 23.42
C SER A 397 7.77 -37.58 24.50
N GLY A 398 8.25 -36.32 24.58
CA GLY A 398 7.63 -35.27 25.41
C GLY A 398 8.34 -34.92 26.73
N ARG A 399 9.49 -35.52 27.03
CA ARG A 399 10.42 -35.08 28.10
C ARG A 399 11.66 -34.40 27.51
N SER A 400 11.44 -33.47 26.59
CA SER A 400 12.49 -32.82 25.81
C SER A 400 13.39 -31.97 26.72
N VAL A 401 14.64 -32.39 26.92
CA VAL A 401 15.67 -31.55 27.57
C VAL A 401 16.23 -30.62 26.51
N ILE A 402 15.48 -29.56 26.20
CA ILE A 402 15.91 -28.50 25.28
C ILE A 402 16.87 -27.57 26.03
N HIS A 403 18.05 -27.35 25.46
CA HIS A 403 19.00 -26.38 25.98
C HIS A 403 18.69 -25.00 25.41
N TRP A 404 17.96 -24.18 26.17
CA TRP A 404 17.60 -22.82 25.76
C TRP A 404 18.80 -21.88 25.82
N LEU A 405 19.19 -21.33 24.67
CA LEU A 405 20.22 -20.29 24.57
C LEU A 405 19.65 -18.94 25.02
N HIS A 406 18.45 -18.61 24.55
CA HIS A 406 17.64 -17.50 25.07
C HIS A 406 16.27 -18.02 25.47
N GLY A 407 16.03 -18.07 26.78
CA GLY A 407 14.81 -18.67 27.34
C GLY A 407 13.55 -17.83 27.15
N ARG A 408 13.68 -16.50 27.03
CA ARG A 408 12.57 -15.58 26.75
C ARG A 408 13.10 -14.24 26.24
N VAL A 409 12.80 -13.92 24.99
CA VAL A 409 13.06 -12.63 24.34
C VAL A 409 11.71 -11.98 24.06
N GLU A 410 11.53 -10.73 24.48
CA GLU A 410 10.29 -10.01 24.20
C GLU A 410 10.17 -9.74 22.69
N LEU A 411 8.99 -10.00 22.12
CA LEU A 411 8.70 -9.56 20.76
C LEU A 411 8.69 -8.02 20.72
N PRO A 412 9.09 -7.39 19.61
CA PRO A 412 9.01 -5.95 19.45
C PRO A 412 7.62 -5.42 19.82
N PRO A 413 7.52 -4.26 20.48
CA PRO A 413 6.30 -3.75 21.12
C PRO A 413 5.08 -3.66 20.18
N ASP A 414 5.30 -3.59 18.86
CA ASP A 414 4.26 -3.63 17.82
C ASP A 414 3.40 -4.93 17.81
N THR A 415 3.81 -6.00 18.50
CA THR A 415 2.98 -7.20 18.69
C THR A 415 1.92 -7.04 19.77
N ARG A 416 2.17 -6.19 20.78
CA ARG A 416 1.19 -5.87 21.82
C ARG A 416 0.15 -4.94 21.22
N GLY A 417 -1.12 -5.34 21.30
CA GLY A 417 -2.24 -4.55 20.82
C GLY A 417 -2.38 -3.23 21.56
N ILE A 418 -1.60 -2.21 21.18
CA ILE A 418 -1.87 -0.81 21.51
C ILE A 418 -3.30 -0.45 21.09
N MET A 419 -3.78 -1.13 20.05
CA MET A 419 -5.07 -0.90 19.43
C MET A 419 -6.09 -2.02 19.67
N THR A 420 -7.32 -1.63 20.01
CA THR A 420 -8.47 -2.52 19.97
C THR A 420 -8.81 -2.94 18.52
N VAL A 421 -9.71 -3.90 18.37
CA VAL A 421 -10.19 -4.33 17.04
C VAL A 421 -11.00 -3.21 16.39
N GLU A 422 -11.76 -2.47 17.20
CA GLU A 422 -12.59 -1.33 16.80
C GLU A 422 -11.73 -0.16 16.32
N GLU A 423 -10.68 0.20 17.05
CA GLU A 423 -9.74 1.27 16.67
C GLU A 423 -9.07 0.93 15.33
N ARG A 424 -8.65 -0.31 15.14
CA ARG A 424 -8.06 -0.76 13.86
C ARG A 424 -9.05 -0.71 12.71
N ARG A 425 -10.29 -1.13 12.93
CA ARG A 425 -11.34 -1.07 11.90
C ARG A 425 -11.64 0.38 11.52
N SER A 426 -11.75 1.26 12.50
CA SER A 426 -11.95 2.71 12.30
C SER A 426 -10.85 3.29 11.41
N ILE A 427 -9.59 3.05 11.74
CA ILE A 427 -8.46 3.55 10.95
C ILE A 427 -8.44 2.95 9.56
N ALA A 428 -8.59 1.63 9.42
CA ALA A 428 -8.55 0.99 8.12
C ALA A 428 -9.64 1.52 7.17
N SER A 429 -10.80 1.90 7.71
CA SER A 429 -11.91 2.47 6.96
C SER A 429 -11.67 3.89 6.43
N ALA A 430 -10.63 4.59 6.91
CA ALA A 430 -10.32 5.97 6.54
C ALA A 430 -9.84 6.15 5.08
N GLY A 431 -9.66 5.06 4.33
CA GLY A 431 -9.32 5.10 2.91
C GLY A 431 -7.82 5.17 2.63
N SER A 432 -7.32 6.33 2.19
CA SER A 432 -5.92 6.45 1.74
C SER A 432 -4.92 6.35 2.91
N PRO A 433 -3.66 5.94 2.68
CA PRO A 433 -2.65 5.83 3.75
C PRO A 433 -2.46 7.12 4.56
N ASP A 434 -2.58 8.29 3.93
CA ASP A 434 -2.45 9.58 4.61
C ASP A 434 -3.66 9.89 5.49
N TYR A 435 -4.88 9.48 5.08
CA TYR A 435 -6.09 9.59 5.91
C TYR A 435 -6.10 8.54 7.04
N GLN A 436 -5.58 7.34 6.78
CA GLN A 436 -5.37 6.31 7.80
C GLN A 436 -4.38 6.81 8.86
N LEU A 437 -3.29 7.44 8.45
CA LEU A 437 -2.31 8.02 9.39
C LEU A 437 -2.90 9.20 10.18
N SER A 438 -3.68 10.08 9.56
CA SER A 438 -4.44 11.11 10.29
C SER A 438 -5.41 10.48 11.30
N GLN A 439 -6.15 9.43 10.91
CA GLN A 439 -7.06 8.75 11.83
C GLN A 439 -6.35 7.99 12.96
N LEU A 440 -5.14 7.50 12.72
CA LEU A 440 -4.29 6.90 13.76
C LEU A 440 -4.02 7.88 14.87
N PHE A 441 -3.55 9.08 14.53
CA PHE A 441 -3.26 10.09 15.52
C PHE A 441 -4.53 10.68 16.16
N ARG A 442 -5.67 10.76 15.46
CA ARG A 442 -6.96 11.13 16.08
C ARG A 442 -7.45 10.10 17.10
N THR A 443 -7.29 8.81 16.80
CA THR A 443 -7.81 7.71 17.62
C THR A 443 -6.89 7.39 18.79
N ILE A 444 -5.58 7.37 18.57
CA ILE A 444 -4.58 7.00 19.58
C ILE A 444 -3.97 8.26 20.17
N GLN A 445 -4.67 8.81 21.15
CA GLN A 445 -4.23 9.96 21.94
C GLN A 445 -3.51 9.48 23.22
N LEU A 446 -2.49 10.24 23.66
CA LEU A 446 -1.75 10.03 24.93
C LEU A 446 -1.08 8.65 25.09
N ARG A 447 -0.92 7.89 24.01
CA ARG A 447 -0.24 6.59 23.97
C ARG A 447 0.93 6.64 22.98
N PRO A 448 2.17 6.28 23.38
CA PRO A 448 3.29 6.16 22.45
C PRO A 448 3.02 5.12 21.36
N ILE A 449 3.34 5.47 20.12
CA ILE A 449 3.16 4.62 18.94
C ILE A 449 4.54 4.41 18.31
N ASP A 450 4.92 3.14 18.11
CA ASP A 450 6.22 2.82 17.53
C ASP A 450 6.29 3.09 16.03
N ARG A 451 7.51 3.34 15.54
CA ARG A 451 7.78 3.62 14.12
C ARG A 451 7.21 2.55 13.19
N THR A 452 7.26 1.28 13.57
CA THR A 452 6.81 0.18 12.71
C THR A 452 5.31 0.23 12.52
N THR A 453 4.54 0.45 13.60
CA THR A 453 3.10 0.67 13.53
C THR A 453 2.77 1.87 12.64
N VAL A 454 3.46 3.00 12.82
CA VAL A 454 3.25 4.18 11.96
C VAL A 454 3.59 3.88 10.50
N ALA A 455 4.70 3.18 10.23
CA ALA A 455 5.11 2.78 8.89
C ALA A 455 4.10 1.83 8.22
N ALA A 456 3.46 0.96 9.00
CA ALA A 456 2.44 0.03 8.53
C ALA A 456 1.22 0.78 7.98
N PHE A 457 0.72 1.77 8.72
CA PHE A 457 -0.41 2.59 8.27
C PHE A 457 -0.02 3.58 7.16
N ALA A 458 1.15 4.19 7.26
CA ALA A 458 1.65 5.13 6.26
C ALA A 458 2.04 4.47 4.92
N ARG A 459 2.21 3.14 4.92
CA ARG A 459 2.67 2.31 3.79
C ARG A 459 3.91 2.89 3.10
N THR A 460 4.88 3.33 3.91
CA THR A 460 6.09 3.96 3.40
C THR A 460 7.29 3.73 4.30
N ARG A 461 8.49 3.82 3.72
CA ARG A 461 9.76 3.80 4.46
C ARG A 461 10.15 5.20 4.96
N THR A 462 9.64 6.27 4.33
CA THR A 462 9.90 7.68 4.70
C THR A 462 8.88 8.22 5.71
N VAL A 463 8.82 7.56 6.88
CA VAL A 463 7.84 7.85 7.94
C VAL A 463 7.87 9.33 8.37
N ALA A 464 9.04 9.91 8.60
CA ALA A 464 9.18 11.26 9.13
C ALA A 464 8.53 12.34 8.25
N ASN A 465 8.77 12.32 6.93
CA ASN A 465 8.20 13.31 6.02
C ASN A 465 6.66 13.20 5.95
N ARG A 466 6.13 11.98 5.97
CA ARG A 466 4.68 11.77 5.97
C ARG A 466 4.03 12.18 7.29
N VAL A 467 4.65 11.84 8.42
CA VAL A 467 4.15 12.26 9.73
C VAL A 467 4.12 13.78 9.83
N ARG A 468 5.15 14.49 9.35
CA ARG A 468 5.15 15.95 9.31
C ARG A 468 3.97 16.52 8.49
N LEU A 469 3.77 16.05 7.26
CA LEU A 469 2.63 16.48 6.42
C LEU A 469 1.26 16.19 7.06
N VAL A 470 1.16 15.11 7.83
CA VAL A 470 -0.06 14.78 8.57
C VAL A 470 -0.21 15.68 9.81
N ALA A 471 0.87 15.92 10.54
CA ALA A 471 0.90 16.79 11.71
C ALA A 471 0.43 18.20 11.33
N ASP A 472 0.97 18.79 10.26
CA ASP A 472 0.57 20.12 9.76
C ASP A 472 -0.96 20.24 9.53
N ARG A 473 -1.62 19.16 9.11
CA ARG A 473 -3.08 19.14 8.94
C ARG A 473 -3.83 19.00 10.27
N LEU A 474 -3.30 18.18 11.17
CA LEU A 474 -3.86 17.91 12.50
C LEU A 474 -3.72 19.10 13.46
N GLU A 475 -2.79 20.02 13.20
CA GLU A 475 -2.68 21.28 13.95
C GLU A 475 -3.97 22.10 13.89
N SER A 476 -4.68 22.08 12.76
CA SER A 476 -6.00 22.74 12.62
C SER A 476 -7.09 22.14 13.51
N GLU A 477 -6.87 20.92 14.01
CA GLU A 477 -7.78 20.20 14.92
C GLU A 477 -7.29 20.24 16.38
N GLY A 478 -6.24 21.01 16.69
CA GLY A 478 -5.68 21.09 18.04
C GLY A 478 -4.75 19.92 18.39
N ILE A 479 -4.39 19.06 17.44
CA ILE A 479 -3.61 17.84 17.71
C ILE A 479 -2.14 18.06 17.36
N ILE A 480 -1.27 17.98 18.37
CA ILE A 480 0.18 17.96 18.22
C ILE A 480 0.67 16.52 18.07
N VAL A 481 1.58 16.28 17.13
CA VAL A 481 2.25 14.99 16.96
C VAL A 481 3.73 15.16 17.30
N LEU A 482 4.14 14.55 18.41
CA LEU A 482 5.48 14.62 18.95
C LEU A 482 6.28 13.40 18.53
N ASP A 483 7.57 13.60 18.22
CA ASP A 483 8.55 12.54 18.03
C ASP A 483 9.79 12.78 18.91
N TYR A 484 10.68 11.79 18.98
CA TYR A 484 11.92 11.89 19.78
C TYR A 484 12.83 13.07 19.40
N TYR A 485 12.74 13.57 18.16
CA TYR A 485 13.58 14.67 17.67
C TYR A 485 12.91 16.05 17.78
N SER A 486 11.70 16.10 18.33
CA SER A 486 10.93 17.33 18.48
C SER A 486 11.62 18.22 19.50
N ALA A 487 12.04 19.42 19.07
CA ALA A 487 12.84 20.34 19.89
C ALA A 487 12.16 20.74 21.21
N ARG A 488 10.82 20.70 21.27
CA ARG A 488 10.01 21.05 22.46
C ARG A 488 9.51 19.83 23.25
N LEU A 489 9.94 18.61 22.91
CA LEU A 489 9.46 17.38 23.55
C LEU A 489 9.65 17.44 25.07
N ASP A 490 10.86 17.72 25.55
CA ASP A 490 11.18 17.70 26.98
C ASP A 490 10.34 18.73 27.77
N THR A 491 10.13 19.91 27.18
CA THR A 491 9.30 20.96 27.80
C THR A 491 7.83 20.54 27.88
N LEU A 492 7.28 19.98 26.80
CA LEU A 492 5.88 19.53 26.76
C LEU A 492 5.64 18.32 27.66
N VAL A 493 6.56 17.36 27.67
CA VAL A 493 6.49 16.16 28.52
C VAL A 493 6.50 16.55 29.99
N ALA A 494 7.37 17.48 30.39
CA ALA A 494 7.44 17.96 31.77
C ALA A 494 6.21 18.81 32.16
N ALA A 495 5.78 19.74 31.30
CA ALA A 495 4.69 20.66 31.63
C ALA A 495 3.31 19.99 31.64
N LEU A 496 3.06 19.06 30.70
CA LEU A 496 1.77 18.40 30.53
C LEU A 496 1.73 16.97 31.12
N HIS A 497 2.81 16.52 31.76
CA HIS A 497 2.96 15.16 32.30
C HIS A 497 2.71 14.05 31.26
N LEU A 498 3.25 14.23 30.05
CA LEU A 498 3.09 13.25 28.96
C LEU A 498 4.03 12.04 29.15
N PRO A 499 3.75 10.89 28.50
CA PRO A 499 4.67 9.76 28.47
C PRO A 499 6.02 10.13 27.83
N VAL A 500 7.12 9.63 28.39
CA VAL A 500 8.46 9.76 27.80
C VAL A 500 8.56 8.90 26.55
N LEU A 501 9.05 9.48 25.45
CA LEU A 501 9.20 8.77 24.18
C LEU A 501 10.60 8.19 24.01
N ALA A 502 10.67 6.95 23.55
CA ALA A 502 11.90 6.32 23.08
C ALA A 502 12.20 6.72 21.63
N ARG A 503 13.43 6.45 21.16
CA ARG A 503 13.83 6.72 19.78
C ARG A 503 12.91 5.98 18.80
N GLY A 504 12.33 6.73 17.87
CA GLY A 504 11.41 6.19 16.85
C GLY A 504 9.95 6.10 17.29
N GLN A 505 9.61 6.52 18.50
CA GLN A 505 8.21 6.61 18.94
C GLN A 505 7.59 7.97 18.57
N PHE A 506 6.28 7.94 18.40
CA PHE A 506 5.43 9.09 18.11
C PHE A 506 4.32 9.19 19.17
N LEU A 507 3.88 10.39 19.51
CA LEU A 507 2.80 10.64 20.45
C LEU A 507 1.87 11.71 19.91
N ALA A 508 0.58 11.41 19.80
CA ALA A 508 -0.43 12.41 19.47
C ALA A 508 -1.13 12.90 20.74
N VAL A 509 -1.30 14.23 20.85
CA VAL A 509 -1.96 14.88 21.97
C VAL A 509 -2.85 16.00 21.45
N ARG A 510 -4.12 16.04 21.85
CA ARG A 510 -5.03 17.16 21.59
C ARG A 510 -4.90 18.19 22.70
N LEU A 511 -4.62 19.43 22.34
CA LEU A 511 -4.54 20.55 23.27
C LEU A 511 -5.71 21.50 23.04
N VAL A 512 -6.13 22.17 24.11
CA VAL A 512 -7.13 23.24 24.11
C VAL A 512 -6.62 24.38 24.98
N ARG A 513 -7.10 25.59 24.71
CA ARG A 513 -6.82 26.75 25.56
C ARG A 513 -7.35 26.52 26.97
N LEU A 514 -6.53 26.83 27.96
CA LEU A 514 -6.88 26.68 29.36
C LEU A 514 -8.02 27.66 29.71
N SER A 515 -9.21 27.12 29.92
CA SER A 515 -10.36 27.87 30.43
C SER A 515 -10.52 27.64 31.95
N PRO A 516 -11.20 28.55 32.67
CA PRO A 516 -11.51 28.37 34.10
C PRO A 516 -12.25 27.07 34.44
N GLU A 517 -12.97 26.48 33.48
CA GLU A 517 -13.75 25.24 33.64
C GLU A 517 -12.88 23.99 33.79
N HIS A 518 -11.63 24.04 33.35
CA HIS A 518 -10.70 22.92 33.45
C HIS A 518 -10.16 22.73 34.88
N GLY A 519 -10.19 23.77 35.72
CA GLY A 519 -9.68 23.72 37.09
C GLY A 519 -8.14 23.67 37.14
N GLN A 520 -7.58 23.00 38.15
CA GLN A 520 -6.14 22.81 38.27
C GLN A 520 -5.69 21.62 37.42
N VAL A 521 -5.34 21.89 36.16
CA VAL A 521 -4.73 20.91 35.25
C VAL A 521 -3.32 21.36 34.86
N PRO A 522 -2.42 20.42 34.54
CA PRO A 522 -1.13 20.74 33.94
C PRO A 522 -1.32 21.53 32.65
N TRP A 523 -0.57 22.63 32.49
CA TRP A 523 -0.65 23.50 31.33
C TRP A 523 0.76 23.88 30.86
N VAL A 524 0.84 24.29 29.59
CA VAL A 524 2.05 24.79 28.95
C VAL A 524 1.75 26.11 28.26
N GLU A 525 2.72 27.00 28.21
CA GLU A 525 2.61 28.25 27.46
C GLU A 525 3.04 28.04 26.00
N LEU A 526 2.15 28.31 25.06
CA LEU A 526 2.40 28.29 23.62
C LEU A 526 1.90 29.60 23.02
N ALA A 527 2.81 30.35 22.38
CA ALA A 527 2.52 31.66 21.78
C ALA A 527 1.82 32.64 22.75
N GLU A 528 2.33 32.76 23.98
CA GLU A 528 1.80 33.63 25.05
C GLU A 528 0.39 33.24 25.56
N GLU A 529 -0.13 32.09 25.14
CA GLU A 529 -1.41 31.53 25.61
C GLU A 529 -1.16 30.25 26.42
N GLN A 530 -2.04 29.95 27.38
CA GLN A 530 -1.96 28.75 28.20
C GLN A 530 -2.78 27.62 27.57
N TRP A 531 -2.16 26.46 27.38
CA TRP A 531 -2.75 25.28 26.75
C TRP A 531 -2.69 24.08 27.69
N CYS A 532 -3.76 23.28 27.75
CA CYS A 532 -3.80 22.03 28.49
C CYS A 532 -4.26 20.87 27.60
N VAL A 533 -4.09 19.64 28.08
CA VAL A 533 -4.59 18.45 27.39
C VAL A 533 -6.12 18.48 27.36
N ALA A 534 -6.71 18.36 26.17
CA ALA A 534 -8.14 18.44 25.95
C ALA A 534 -8.87 17.19 26.46
N ARG A 535 -10.01 17.38 27.12
CA ARG A 535 -11.01 16.36 27.46
C ARG A 535 -11.88 16.04 26.24
N PRO A 536 -12.56 14.89 26.18
CA PRO A 536 -13.39 14.53 25.02
C PRO A 536 -14.48 15.56 24.66
N GLU A 537 -15.02 16.25 25.67
CA GLU A 537 -16.07 17.27 25.55
C GLU A 537 -15.57 18.66 25.09
N ASP A 538 -14.27 18.91 25.11
CA ASP A 538 -13.71 20.23 24.79
C ASP A 538 -13.80 20.55 23.29
N PRO A 539 -14.03 21.82 22.91
CA PRO A 539 -14.12 22.23 21.51
C PRO A 539 -12.83 21.94 20.74
N VAL A 540 -12.97 21.78 19.43
CA VAL A 540 -11.83 21.63 18.52
C VAL A 540 -11.33 23.04 18.17
N GLU A 541 -10.10 23.37 18.58
CA GLU A 541 -9.46 24.66 18.33
C GLU A 541 -8.09 24.45 17.68
N PRO A 542 -7.71 25.28 16.68
CA PRO A 542 -6.42 25.14 16.01
C PRO A 542 -5.26 25.52 16.93
N LEU A 543 -4.15 24.80 16.83
CA LEU A 543 -2.92 25.12 17.58
C LEU A 543 -2.31 26.45 17.13
N PRO A 544 -1.68 27.20 18.05
CA PRO A 544 -0.90 28.37 17.70
C PRO A 544 0.44 27.92 17.09
N PRO A 545 1.16 28.79 16.35
CA PRO A 545 2.50 28.47 15.88
C PRO A 545 3.43 28.18 17.07
N TRP A 546 4.13 27.05 17.02
CA TRP A 546 4.96 26.52 18.09
C TRP A 546 6.33 26.07 17.57
#